data_AF-A0A183F3K1-F1
#
_entry.id   AF-A0A183F3K1-F1
#
_cell.length_a   1.000
_cell.length_b   1.000
_cell.length_c   1.000
_cell.angle_alpha   90.00
_cell.angle_beta   90.00
_cell.angle_gamma   90.00
#
_symmetry.space_group_name_H-M   'P 1'
#
loop_
_entity.id
_entity.type
_entity.pdbx_description
1 polymer ?
#
loop_
_entity_poly.entity_id
_entity_poly.type
_entity_poly.pdbx_seq_one_letter_code
_entity_poly.pdbx_strand_id
1 'polypeptide(L)'
;MPEFQVGGAVAVGEQPIKGLISPAAGARMTVAETLTNLLAAPITDIKDVKMSGNWMWAAKCEGEGARLVHACDALCEALALVGCAIDGGKDSLSMAAKVDDELVKAPGTLVLSAYAPCSDVTKVLSPDFKGPRDGDRCTMVVYARMGSSMSRNRLGGSALAQVLRQVCCHINSDLRILPYLSVVLGKPLLGVVHEVIWCLKSMQKVFPA
;
A
#
# COMPACT_ATOMS: atom_id res chain seq x y z
N MET A 1 -6.57 24.64 -26.70
CA MET A 1 -5.45 23.72 -26.97
C MET A 1 -5.96 22.32 -26.73
N PRO A 2 -5.63 21.28 -27.50
CA PRO A 2 -6.09 19.94 -27.18
C PRO A 2 -5.41 19.57 -25.85
N GLU A 3 -6.17 19.57 -24.77
CA GLU A 3 -5.69 19.24 -23.44
C GLU A 3 -5.21 17.79 -23.47
N PHE A 4 -3.93 17.56 -23.18
CA PHE A 4 -3.40 16.22 -23.02
C PHE A 4 -4.13 15.58 -21.82
N GLN A 5 -5.06 14.67 -22.12
CA GLN A 5 -5.83 13.94 -21.11
C GLN A 5 -5.03 12.77 -20.53
N VAL A 6 -4.03 12.25 -21.24
CA VAL A 6 -3.20 11.14 -20.78
C VAL A 6 -2.11 11.60 -19.81
N GLY A 7 -1.66 10.70 -18.94
CA GLY A 7 -0.63 11.01 -17.94
C GLY A 7 -0.03 9.79 -17.26
N GLY A 8 0.64 10.00 -16.15
CA GLY A 8 1.18 8.94 -15.29
C GLY A 8 0.57 9.00 -13.89
N ALA A 9 0.13 7.87 -13.36
CA ALA A 9 -0.33 7.73 -11.98
C ALA A 9 0.77 7.09 -11.13
N VAL A 10 1.05 7.65 -9.97
CA VAL A 10 2.04 7.13 -9.00
C VAL A 10 1.37 6.96 -7.65
N ALA A 11 1.63 5.84 -6.98
CA ALA A 11 1.15 5.53 -5.64
C ALA A 11 2.27 4.90 -4.79
N VAL A 12 2.21 5.09 -3.47
CA VAL A 12 3.20 4.54 -2.53
C VAL A 12 2.50 3.71 -1.46
N GLY A 13 3.14 2.64 -1.01
CA GLY A 13 2.73 1.89 0.18
C GLY A 13 3.92 1.46 1.02
N GLU A 14 3.74 1.38 2.34
CA GLU A 14 4.74 0.97 3.31
C GLU A 14 4.12 0.54 4.64
N GLN A 15 4.56 -0.60 5.19
CA GLN A 15 3.94 -1.20 6.38
C GLN A 15 4.96 -1.65 7.44
N PRO A 16 5.86 -0.75 7.91
CA PRO A 16 6.97 -1.12 8.80
C PRO A 16 6.54 -1.64 10.17
N ILE A 17 5.53 -1.00 10.79
CA ILE A 17 5.05 -1.41 12.13
C ILE A 17 4.41 -2.80 12.08
N LYS A 18 3.72 -3.10 10.99
CA LYS A 18 3.16 -4.42 10.70
C LYS A 18 4.25 -5.45 10.44
N GLY A 19 5.32 -5.03 9.76
CA GLY A 19 6.56 -5.80 9.55
C GLY A 19 7.24 -6.23 10.85
N LEU A 20 7.17 -5.43 11.93
CA LEU A 20 7.70 -5.82 13.25
C LEU A 20 7.07 -7.13 13.75
N ILE A 21 5.75 -7.29 13.61
CA ILE A 21 5.01 -8.49 14.03
C ILE A 21 5.30 -9.65 13.08
N SER A 22 5.14 -9.41 11.78
CA SER A 22 5.35 -10.42 10.75
C SER A 22 5.89 -9.76 9.49
N PRO A 23 7.15 -10.06 9.08
CA PRO A 23 7.76 -9.48 7.89
C PRO A 23 6.95 -9.82 6.63
N ALA A 24 6.49 -11.06 6.52
CA ALA A 24 5.65 -11.51 5.44
C ALA A 24 4.31 -10.75 5.37
N ALA A 25 3.67 -10.51 6.52
CA ALA A 25 2.45 -9.73 6.57
C ALA A 25 2.66 -8.26 6.20
N GLY A 26 3.75 -7.65 6.68
CA GLY A 26 4.15 -6.30 6.30
C GLY A 26 4.28 -6.17 4.79
N ALA A 27 5.05 -7.07 4.15
CA ALA A 27 5.26 -7.07 2.71
C ALA A 27 3.94 -7.16 1.90
N ARG A 28 3.03 -8.05 2.28
CA ARG A 28 1.73 -8.19 1.62
C ARG A 28 0.84 -6.97 1.78
N MET A 29 0.81 -6.39 2.99
CA MET A 29 0.05 -5.18 3.25
C MET A 29 0.65 -3.97 2.53
N THR A 30 1.97 -3.94 2.33
CA THR A 30 2.63 -2.94 1.49
C THR A 30 2.16 -3.03 0.04
N VAL A 31 2.11 -4.23 -0.56
CA VAL A 31 1.53 -4.42 -1.91
C VAL A 31 0.06 -3.99 -1.95
N ALA A 32 -0.72 -4.39 -0.94
CA ALA A 32 -2.14 -4.03 -0.86
C ALA A 32 -2.32 -2.51 -0.86
N GLU A 33 -1.66 -1.79 0.06
CA GLU A 33 -1.72 -0.33 0.19
C GLU A 33 -1.28 0.38 -1.09
N THR A 34 -0.17 -0.06 -1.71
CA THR A 34 0.31 0.52 -2.96
C THR A 34 -0.75 0.43 -4.07
N LEU A 35 -1.40 -0.73 -4.20
CA LEU A 35 -2.43 -0.95 -5.22
C LEU A 35 -3.74 -0.23 -4.89
N THR A 36 -4.15 -0.18 -3.62
CA THR A 36 -5.38 0.51 -3.22
C THR A 36 -5.25 2.02 -3.34
N ASN A 37 -4.08 2.59 -3.07
CA ASN A 37 -3.78 3.99 -3.38
C ASN A 37 -3.77 4.28 -4.89
N LEU A 38 -3.60 3.28 -5.76
CA LEU A 38 -3.66 3.46 -7.21
C LEU A 38 -5.10 3.38 -7.76
N LEU A 39 -6.05 2.82 -7.00
CA LEU A 39 -7.44 2.56 -7.45
C LEU A 39 -8.17 3.82 -7.92
N ALA A 40 -7.85 4.99 -7.35
CA ALA A 40 -8.56 6.22 -7.69
C ALA A 40 -8.06 6.86 -9.00
N ALA A 41 -6.97 6.35 -9.60
CA ALA A 41 -6.54 6.74 -10.94
C ALA A 41 -7.14 5.80 -12.01
N PRO A 42 -7.61 6.34 -13.15
CA PRO A 42 -7.96 5.54 -14.32
C PRO A 42 -6.69 5.06 -15.04
N ILE A 43 -6.11 3.98 -14.53
CA ILE A 43 -4.97 3.30 -15.17
C ILE A 43 -5.45 2.43 -16.34
N THR A 44 -4.55 2.11 -17.27
CA THR A 44 -4.88 1.31 -18.47
C THR A 44 -5.18 -0.15 -18.16
N ASP A 45 -4.27 -0.84 -17.47
CA ASP A 45 -4.41 -2.23 -17.03
C ASP A 45 -3.49 -2.46 -15.81
N ILE A 46 -3.85 -3.39 -14.93
CA ILE A 46 -2.98 -3.76 -13.80
C ILE A 46 -1.62 -4.29 -14.26
N LYS A 47 -1.55 -4.93 -15.43
CA LYS A 47 -0.29 -5.45 -16.01
C LYS A 47 0.69 -4.34 -16.40
N ASP A 48 0.17 -3.13 -16.62
CA ASP A 48 0.98 -1.95 -16.93
C ASP A 48 1.56 -1.30 -15.67
N VAL A 49 1.11 -1.73 -14.47
CA VAL A 49 1.66 -1.28 -13.21
C VAL A 49 3.07 -1.86 -13.03
N LYS A 50 4.04 -0.96 -12.89
CA LYS A 50 5.41 -1.25 -12.50
C LYS A 50 5.71 -0.64 -11.15
N MET A 51 6.69 -1.20 -10.45
CA MET A 51 6.97 -0.81 -9.08
C MET A 51 8.47 -0.68 -8.83
N SER A 52 8.85 0.40 -8.15
CA SER A 52 10.17 0.49 -7.52
C SER A 52 10.11 -0.04 -6.09
N GLY A 53 10.93 -1.05 -5.78
CA GLY A 53 11.09 -1.60 -4.44
C GLY A 53 12.24 -0.96 -3.69
N ASN A 54 12.01 -0.47 -2.47
CA ASN A 54 13.06 0.08 -1.63
C ASN A 54 13.06 -0.63 -0.27
N TRP A 55 14.19 -1.25 0.07
CA TRP A 55 14.36 -2.03 1.31
C TRP A 55 15.24 -1.28 2.30
N MET A 56 14.68 -0.83 3.40
CA MET A 56 15.43 -0.25 4.52
C MET A 56 15.41 -1.24 5.68
N TRP A 57 16.54 -1.88 5.96
CA TRP A 57 16.61 -2.98 6.92
C TRP A 57 17.88 -2.93 7.76
N ALA A 58 17.82 -3.42 8.99
CA ALA A 58 19.00 -3.63 9.84
C ALA A 58 19.58 -5.04 9.63
N ALA A 59 19.83 -5.46 8.37
CA ALA A 59 20.05 -6.87 8.02
C ALA A 59 21.32 -7.50 8.64
N LYS A 60 22.27 -6.66 9.07
CA LYS A 60 23.50 -7.08 9.78
C LYS A 60 23.25 -7.42 11.25
N CYS A 61 22.08 -7.08 11.80
CA CYS A 61 21.70 -7.44 13.15
C CYS A 61 21.16 -8.88 13.19
N GLU A 62 21.33 -9.53 14.35
CA GLU A 62 20.88 -10.90 14.57
C GLU A 62 19.38 -11.08 14.23
N GLY A 63 19.09 -12.10 13.43
CA GLY A 63 17.74 -12.46 12.98
C GLY A 63 17.13 -11.58 11.89
N GLU A 64 17.63 -10.35 11.68
CA GLU A 64 17.03 -9.41 10.72
C GLU A 64 17.24 -9.83 9.26
N GLY A 65 18.36 -10.47 8.94
CA GLY A 65 18.58 -11.04 7.59
C GLY A 65 17.54 -12.09 7.21
N ALA A 66 17.18 -13.01 8.12
CA ALA A 66 16.14 -14.01 7.88
C ALA A 66 14.76 -13.37 7.73
N ARG A 67 14.47 -12.32 8.52
CA ARG A 67 13.22 -11.57 8.42
C ARG A 67 13.09 -10.83 7.08
N LEU A 68 14.19 -10.29 6.55
CA LEU A 68 14.24 -9.70 5.22
C LEU A 68 13.91 -10.74 4.14
N VAL A 69 14.52 -11.93 4.20
CA VAL A 69 14.21 -13.02 3.26
C VAL A 69 12.72 -13.39 3.30
N HIS A 70 12.15 -13.59 4.49
CA HIS A 70 10.71 -13.88 4.62
C HIS A 70 9.80 -12.76 4.08
N ALA A 71 10.22 -11.50 4.17
CA ALA A 71 9.48 -10.39 3.55
C ALA A 71 9.57 -10.46 2.02
N CYS A 72 10.75 -10.76 1.46
CA CYS A 72 10.97 -10.89 0.03
C CYS A 72 10.19 -12.07 -0.56
N ASP A 73 10.17 -13.23 0.09
CA ASP A 73 9.40 -14.40 -0.39
C ASP A 73 7.91 -14.07 -0.47
N ALA A 74 7.35 -13.48 0.60
CA ALA A 74 5.95 -13.08 0.64
C ALA A 74 5.61 -11.96 -0.36
N LEU A 75 6.57 -11.08 -0.65
CA LEU A 75 6.45 -10.04 -1.67
C LEU A 75 6.36 -10.67 -3.07
N CYS A 76 7.25 -11.62 -3.39
CA CYS A 76 7.23 -12.34 -4.66
C CYS A 76 5.90 -13.06 -4.89
N GLU A 77 5.40 -13.76 -3.87
CA GLU A 77 4.09 -14.42 -3.91
C GLU A 77 2.96 -13.41 -4.15
N ALA A 78 2.95 -12.29 -3.41
CA ALA A 78 1.92 -11.25 -3.55
C ALA A 78 1.92 -10.61 -4.94
N LEU A 79 3.10 -10.27 -5.48
CA LEU A 79 3.26 -9.69 -6.81
C LEU A 79 2.83 -10.65 -7.92
N ALA A 80 3.19 -11.93 -7.81
CA ALA A 80 2.76 -12.97 -8.74
C ALA A 80 1.23 -13.13 -8.76
N LEU A 81 0.58 -13.05 -7.59
CA LEU A 81 -0.88 -13.15 -7.47
C LEU A 81 -1.62 -11.97 -8.11
N VAL A 82 -1.09 -10.74 -8.01
CA VAL A 82 -1.73 -9.54 -8.59
C VAL A 82 -1.34 -9.31 -10.05
N GLY A 83 -0.29 -9.96 -10.55
CA GLY A 83 0.21 -9.77 -11.90
C GLY A 83 1.04 -8.50 -12.09
N CYS A 84 1.64 -7.97 -11.02
CA CYS A 84 2.55 -6.81 -11.05
C CYS A 84 4.00 -7.27 -10.87
N ALA A 85 4.96 -6.42 -11.24
CA ALA A 85 6.38 -6.70 -11.09
C ALA A 85 7.15 -5.48 -10.58
N ILE A 86 8.26 -5.77 -9.90
CA ILE A 86 9.28 -4.77 -9.57
C ILE A 86 10.30 -4.74 -10.71
N ASP A 87 10.52 -3.56 -11.28
CA ASP A 87 11.43 -3.32 -12.41
C ASP A 87 12.61 -2.41 -12.04
N GLY A 88 12.64 -1.90 -10.80
CA GLY A 88 13.75 -1.13 -10.27
C GLY A 88 13.72 -1.07 -8.74
N GLY A 89 14.81 -0.67 -8.12
CA GLY A 89 14.85 -0.59 -6.65
C GLY A 89 16.21 -0.33 -6.05
N LYS A 90 16.24 -0.21 -4.72
CA LYS A 90 17.46 -0.01 -3.94
C LYS A 90 17.31 -0.60 -2.54
N ASP A 91 18.42 -1.06 -1.97
CA ASP A 91 18.51 -1.47 -0.58
C ASP A 91 19.40 -0.54 0.28
N SER A 92 19.07 -0.48 1.56
CA SER A 92 19.86 0.11 2.64
C SER A 92 19.82 -0.83 3.84
N LEU A 93 20.91 -1.59 4.02
CA LEU A 93 20.95 -2.74 4.94
C LEU A 93 21.61 -2.47 6.30
N SER A 94 21.92 -1.21 6.60
CA SER A 94 22.57 -0.79 7.85
C SER A 94 21.70 0.14 8.69
N MET A 95 20.38 -0.09 8.72
CA MET A 95 19.40 0.75 9.42
C MET A 95 19.39 0.52 10.95
N ALA A 96 20.55 0.66 11.58
CA ALA A 96 20.73 0.58 13.02
C ALA A 96 21.74 1.64 13.48
N ALA A 97 21.54 2.16 14.68
CA ALA A 97 22.42 3.14 15.32
C ALA A 97 22.71 2.70 16.75
N LYS A 98 23.96 2.90 17.21
CA LYS A 98 24.31 2.73 18.62
C LYS A 98 24.13 4.07 19.32
N VAL A 99 23.30 4.10 20.36
CA VAL A 99 23.08 5.26 21.22
C VAL A 99 23.50 4.84 22.63
N ASP A 100 24.55 5.48 23.14
CA ASP A 100 25.26 5.03 24.35
C ASP A 100 25.68 3.55 24.24
N ASP A 101 25.16 2.69 25.11
CA ASP A 101 25.38 1.23 25.08
C ASP A 101 24.21 0.44 24.48
N GLU A 102 23.16 1.11 24.00
CA GLU A 102 22.01 0.47 23.38
C GLU A 102 22.10 0.48 21.84
N LEU A 103 21.76 -0.66 21.23
CA LEU A 103 21.61 -0.78 19.79
C LEU A 103 20.16 -0.54 19.39
N VAL A 104 19.89 0.61 18.77
CA VAL A 104 18.57 0.98 18.28
C VAL A 104 18.45 0.56 16.81
N LYS A 105 17.47 -0.28 16.50
CA LYS A 105 17.17 -0.76 15.14
C LYS A 105 15.95 -0.04 14.58
N ALA A 106 16.02 0.40 13.33
CA ALA A 106 14.81 0.76 12.60
C ALA A 106 14.01 -0.53 12.29
N PRO A 107 12.66 -0.47 12.26
CA PRO A 107 11.86 -1.56 11.72
C PRO A 107 12.30 -1.91 10.29
N GLY A 108 12.33 -3.21 9.98
CA GLY A 108 12.46 -3.67 8.60
C GLY A 108 11.34 -3.09 7.74
N THR A 109 11.70 -2.28 6.76
CA THR A 109 10.77 -1.47 5.98
C THR A 109 10.93 -1.79 4.50
N LEU A 110 9.82 -2.18 3.88
CA LEU A 110 9.65 -2.22 2.44
C LEU A 110 8.79 -1.02 2.04
N VAL A 111 9.28 -0.23 1.09
CA VAL A 111 8.50 0.82 0.43
C VAL A 111 8.35 0.43 -1.04
N LEU A 112 7.10 0.33 -1.49
CA LEU A 112 6.78 0.16 -2.89
C LEU A 112 6.25 1.47 -3.45
N SER A 113 6.86 1.91 -4.55
CA SER A 113 6.38 3.04 -5.36
C SER A 113 5.88 2.49 -6.68
N ALA A 114 4.56 2.39 -6.85
CA ALA A 114 3.94 1.98 -8.10
C ALA A 114 3.76 3.15 -9.05
N TYR A 115 3.90 2.86 -10.34
CA TYR A 115 3.59 3.80 -11.41
C TYR A 115 2.93 3.07 -12.58
N ALA A 116 1.97 3.74 -13.22
CA ALA A 116 1.22 3.21 -14.35
C ALA A 116 0.74 4.33 -15.29
N PRO A 117 0.58 4.05 -16.60
CA PRO A 117 -0.08 4.96 -17.53
C PRO A 117 -1.52 5.26 -17.08
N CYS A 118 -1.89 6.54 -17.10
CA CYS A 118 -3.22 7.03 -16.79
C CYS A 118 -3.89 7.45 -18.09
N SER A 119 -5.05 6.85 -18.39
CA SER A 119 -5.76 7.12 -19.65
C SER A 119 -6.44 8.49 -19.67
N ASP A 120 -6.81 9.01 -18.50
CA ASP A 120 -7.48 10.31 -18.37
C ASP A 120 -7.27 10.94 -16.97
N VAL A 121 -6.35 11.91 -16.89
CA VAL A 121 -6.00 12.60 -15.63
C VAL A 121 -7.17 13.42 -15.06
N THR A 122 -8.19 13.74 -15.86
CA THR A 122 -9.35 14.52 -15.42
C THR A 122 -10.38 13.68 -14.66
N LYS A 123 -10.29 12.34 -14.77
CA LYS A 123 -11.21 11.38 -14.13
C LYS A 123 -10.66 10.78 -12.84
N VAL A 124 -9.56 11.33 -12.32
CA VAL A 124 -8.97 10.89 -11.04
C VAL A 124 -9.93 11.23 -9.91
N LEU A 125 -10.25 10.23 -9.09
CA LEU A 125 -11.11 10.42 -7.92
C LEU A 125 -10.28 10.97 -6.76
N SER A 126 -10.86 11.89 -6.00
CA SER A 126 -10.26 12.41 -4.77
C SER A 126 -11.09 11.98 -3.57
N PRO A 127 -10.53 12.02 -2.34
CA PRO A 127 -11.28 11.75 -1.12
C PRO A 127 -12.21 12.92 -0.70
N ASP A 128 -12.42 13.90 -1.57
CA ASP A 128 -13.22 15.10 -1.27
C ASP A 128 -14.73 14.78 -1.33
N PHE A 129 -15.34 14.66 -0.16
CA PHE A 129 -16.73 14.28 -0.01
C PHE A 129 -17.68 15.40 -0.44
N LYS A 130 -18.36 15.23 -1.58
CA LYS A 130 -19.19 16.27 -2.20
C LYS A 130 -20.62 16.39 -1.64
N GLY A 131 -21.04 15.51 -0.72
CA GLY A 131 -22.42 15.49 -0.23
C GLY A 131 -23.41 14.88 -1.23
N PRO A 132 -24.73 15.03 -1.01
CA PRO A 132 -25.75 14.48 -1.89
C PRO A 132 -25.69 15.13 -3.28
N ARG A 133 -26.02 14.38 -4.33
CA ARG A 133 -26.22 15.00 -5.65
C ARG A 133 -27.45 15.88 -5.60
N ASP A 134 -27.53 16.83 -6.53
CA ASP A 134 -28.67 17.75 -6.57
C ASP A 134 -29.99 16.98 -6.73
N GLY A 135 -30.92 17.18 -5.80
CA GLY A 135 -32.18 16.41 -5.69
C GLY A 135 -32.15 15.15 -4.81
N ASP A 136 -30.98 14.67 -4.36
CA ASP A 136 -30.88 13.55 -3.43
C ASP A 136 -30.97 14.01 -1.98
N ARG A 137 -31.65 13.21 -1.13
CA ARG A 137 -31.76 13.52 0.32
C ARG A 137 -30.57 13.03 1.14
N CYS A 138 -29.76 12.11 0.60
CA CYS A 138 -28.65 11.51 1.31
C CYS A 138 -27.56 11.04 0.34
N THR A 139 -26.34 10.86 0.87
CA THR A 139 -25.21 10.26 0.13
C THR A 139 -25.03 8.81 0.57
N MET A 140 -24.85 7.91 -0.39
CA MET A 140 -24.50 6.52 -0.10
C MET A 140 -23.00 6.40 0.15
N VAL A 141 -22.62 5.84 1.30
CA VAL A 141 -21.23 5.51 1.62
C VAL A 141 -21.09 3.99 1.60
N VAL A 142 -20.21 3.47 0.75
CA VAL A 142 -19.92 2.04 0.66
C VAL A 142 -18.58 1.76 1.33
N TYR A 143 -18.61 0.95 2.39
CA TYR A 143 -17.39 0.46 3.04
C TYR A 143 -17.01 -0.92 2.50
N ALA A 144 -16.01 -0.95 1.61
CA ALA A 144 -15.45 -2.19 1.09
C ALA A 144 -14.39 -2.75 2.04
N ARG A 145 -14.79 -3.71 2.88
CA ARG A 145 -13.88 -4.32 3.86
C ARG A 145 -13.00 -5.39 3.21
N MET A 146 -11.70 -5.14 3.16
CA MET A 146 -10.71 -5.98 2.48
C MET A 146 -9.94 -6.94 3.42
N GLY A 147 -10.63 -7.62 4.33
CA GLY A 147 -9.99 -8.48 5.35
C GLY A 147 -10.36 -9.96 5.30
N SER A 148 -9.41 -10.80 5.75
CA SER A 148 -9.49 -12.28 5.81
C SER A 148 -10.70 -12.89 6.52
N SER A 149 -11.31 -12.12 7.42
CA SER A 149 -12.42 -12.55 8.26
C SER A 149 -13.34 -11.36 8.50
N MET A 150 -14.62 -11.53 8.13
CA MET A 150 -15.69 -10.62 8.50
C MET A 150 -15.99 -10.69 10.02
N SER A 151 -15.38 -11.63 10.74
CA SER A 151 -15.57 -11.85 12.18
C SER A 151 -14.44 -11.36 13.08
N ARG A 152 -13.30 -10.87 12.55
CA ARG A 152 -12.16 -10.41 13.37
C ARG A 152 -11.60 -9.05 12.93
N ASN A 153 -11.62 -8.08 13.84
CA ASN A 153 -10.95 -6.78 13.71
C ASN A 153 -9.56 -6.85 14.36
N ARG A 154 -8.52 -7.13 13.57
CA ARG A 154 -7.15 -7.24 14.07
C ARG A 154 -6.53 -5.86 14.26
N LEU A 155 -5.95 -5.61 15.44
CA LEU A 155 -5.35 -4.31 15.81
C LEU A 155 -3.81 -4.33 15.85
N GLY A 156 -3.17 -5.47 15.56
CA GLY A 156 -1.71 -5.58 15.50
C GLY A 156 -1.10 -4.64 14.47
N GLY A 157 -0.14 -3.84 14.90
CA GLY A 157 0.56 -2.86 14.07
C GLY A 157 -0.35 -1.75 13.55
N SER A 158 -1.42 -1.43 14.29
CA SER A 158 -2.30 -0.29 14.04
C SER A 158 -1.77 0.98 14.73
N ALA A 159 -2.18 2.14 14.22
CA ALA A 159 -1.90 3.43 14.87
C ALA A 159 -2.48 3.46 16.30
N LEU A 160 -3.64 2.83 16.52
CA LEU A 160 -4.25 2.70 17.85
C LEU A 160 -3.34 1.94 18.83
N ALA A 161 -2.78 0.81 18.42
CA ALA A 161 -1.83 0.08 19.25
C ALA A 161 -0.59 0.94 19.54
N GLN A 162 -0.06 1.62 18.52
CA GLN A 162 1.14 2.44 18.64
C GLN A 162 0.97 3.61 19.63
N VAL A 163 -0.16 4.34 19.59
CA VAL A 163 -0.43 5.43 20.55
C VAL A 163 -0.62 4.92 21.98
N LEU A 164 -1.07 3.67 22.13
CA LEU A 164 -1.15 2.95 23.41
C LEU A 164 0.17 2.30 23.82
N ARG A 165 1.27 2.59 23.11
CA ARG A 165 2.62 2.02 23.33
C ARG A 165 2.65 0.49 23.24
N GLN A 166 1.84 -0.07 22.34
CA GLN A 166 1.73 -1.49 22.07
C GLN A 166 2.00 -1.76 20.59
N VAL A 167 2.47 -2.98 20.28
CA VAL A 167 2.56 -3.46 18.89
C VAL A 167 1.47 -4.51 18.61
N CYS A 168 0.94 -5.17 19.65
CA CYS A 168 -0.05 -6.27 19.63
C CYS A 168 0.38 -7.48 18.75
N CYS A 169 -0.26 -8.64 18.93
CA CYS A 169 0.23 -9.91 18.39
C CYS A 169 -0.40 -10.37 17.05
N HIS A 170 -1.47 -9.71 16.58
CA HIS A 170 -2.27 -10.23 15.47
C HIS A 170 -2.49 -9.20 14.36
N ILE A 171 -1.99 -9.52 13.17
CA ILE A 171 -2.07 -8.70 11.95
C ILE A 171 -3.00 -9.34 10.91
N ASN A 172 -3.74 -8.50 10.16
CA ASN A 172 -4.45 -8.95 8.96
C ASN A 172 -3.46 -8.95 7.79
N SER A 173 -3.27 -10.08 7.13
CA SER A 173 -2.18 -10.25 6.16
C SER A 173 -2.54 -11.19 5.03
N ASP A 174 -3.81 -11.31 4.72
CA ASP A 174 -4.27 -12.36 3.84
C ASP A 174 -4.23 -11.94 2.38
N LEU A 175 -3.61 -12.79 1.57
CA LEU A 175 -3.47 -12.63 0.13
C LEU A 175 -4.80 -12.83 -0.60
N ARG A 176 -5.80 -13.48 0.00
CA ARG A 176 -7.06 -13.83 -0.66
C ARG A 176 -7.82 -12.63 -1.22
N ILE A 177 -7.56 -11.41 -0.73
CA ILE A 177 -8.19 -10.19 -1.26
C ILE A 177 -7.46 -9.63 -2.49
N LEU A 178 -6.16 -9.89 -2.65
CA LEU A 178 -5.34 -9.29 -3.69
C LEU A 178 -5.84 -9.60 -5.13
N PRO A 179 -6.32 -10.82 -5.44
CA PRO A 179 -6.91 -11.10 -6.76
C PRO A 179 -8.23 -10.33 -7.03
N TYR A 180 -8.89 -9.78 -6.00
CA TYR A 180 -10.06 -8.92 -6.23
C TYR A 180 -9.64 -7.49 -6.59
N LEU A 181 -8.48 -7.03 -6.13
CA LEU A 181 -7.93 -5.73 -6.55
C LEU A 181 -7.65 -5.71 -8.05
N SER A 182 -7.14 -6.81 -8.62
CA SER A 182 -6.94 -6.93 -10.07
C SER A 182 -8.23 -6.90 -10.89
N VAL A 183 -9.39 -7.18 -10.27
CA VAL A 183 -10.70 -7.10 -10.95
C VAL A 183 -11.25 -5.67 -10.97
N VAL A 184 -10.85 -4.83 -10.01
CA VAL A 184 -11.34 -3.45 -9.85
C VAL A 184 -10.38 -2.43 -10.46
N LEU A 185 -9.06 -2.67 -10.37
CA LEU A 185 -8.04 -1.81 -10.97
C LEU A 185 -8.19 -1.72 -12.48
N GLY A 186 -8.10 -0.49 -13.02
CA GLY A 186 -8.27 -0.19 -14.45
C GLY A 186 -9.73 -0.12 -14.91
N LYS A 187 -10.71 -0.33 -14.02
CA LYS A 187 -12.13 -0.10 -14.35
C LYS A 187 -12.55 1.31 -13.96
N PRO A 188 -13.44 1.95 -14.74
CA PRO A 188 -13.97 3.26 -14.40
C PRO A 188 -14.78 3.16 -13.09
N LEU A 189 -14.31 3.84 -12.06
CA LEU A 189 -15.04 4.06 -10.82
C LEU A 189 -15.74 5.42 -10.88
N LEU A 190 -16.91 5.51 -10.26
CA LEU A 190 -17.69 6.74 -10.13
C LEU A 190 -17.81 7.09 -8.64
N GLY A 191 -17.51 8.34 -8.28
CA GLY A 191 -17.73 8.86 -6.93
C GLY A 191 -16.45 9.30 -6.22
N VAL A 192 -16.42 9.13 -4.89
CA VAL A 192 -15.30 9.49 -4.01
C VAL A 192 -14.67 8.20 -3.52
N VAL A 193 -13.36 8.06 -3.65
CA VAL A 193 -12.63 6.85 -3.21
C VAL A 193 -11.56 7.28 -2.20
N HIS A 194 -11.52 6.56 -1.10
CA HIS A 194 -10.49 6.71 -0.08
C HIS A 194 -10.13 5.35 0.50
N GLU A 195 -8.84 5.08 0.62
CA GLU A 195 -8.33 3.92 1.33
C GLU A 195 -8.33 4.15 2.84
N VAL A 196 -8.58 3.10 3.63
CA VAL A 196 -8.64 3.17 5.10
C VAL A 196 -7.41 2.52 5.77
N ILE A 197 -6.24 2.57 5.13
CA ILE A 197 -4.97 2.16 5.73
C ILE A 197 -4.24 3.42 6.20
N TRP A 198 -3.74 3.38 7.44
CA TRP A 198 -3.01 4.50 8.00
C TRP A 198 -1.60 4.54 7.43
N CYS A 199 -1.38 5.45 6.47
CA CYS A 199 -0.12 6.15 6.29
C CYS A 199 -0.47 7.64 6.17
N LEU A 200 0.30 8.53 6.79
CA LEU A 200 0.19 9.99 6.72
C LEU A 200 0.37 10.56 5.29
N LYS A 201 0.37 9.71 4.27
CA LYS A 201 0.71 9.97 2.89
C LYS A 201 -0.21 9.14 1.97
N SER A 202 -1.45 9.58 1.81
CA SER A 202 -2.15 9.35 0.53
C SER A 202 -1.41 10.14 -0.55
N MET A 203 -0.25 9.65 -0.98
CA MET A 203 0.54 10.22 -2.07
C MET A 203 0.22 9.46 -3.36
N GLN A 204 -1.04 9.56 -3.77
CA GLN A 204 -1.35 9.38 -5.17
C GLN A 204 -1.07 10.71 -5.87
N LYS A 205 -0.16 10.69 -6.85
CA LYS A 205 0.05 11.84 -7.74
C LYS A 205 -0.19 11.40 -9.17
N VAL A 206 -0.97 12.21 -9.88
CA VAL A 206 -1.19 12.03 -11.31
C VAL A 206 -0.60 13.23 -12.03
N PHE A 207 0.22 12.98 -13.03
CA PHE A 207 0.93 14.00 -13.80
C PHE A 207 0.47 13.95 -15.26
N PRO A 208 0.21 15.10 -15.92
CA PRO A 208 0.00 15.12 -17.36
C PRO A 208 1.28 14.69 -18.10
N ALA A 209 1.12 14.09 -19.27
CA ALA A 209 2.22 13.72 -20.16
C ALA A 209 2.91 14.93 -20.78
#